data_AF-A0A1Y5GH13-F1
#
_entry.id   AF-A0A1Y5GH13-F1
#
_cell.length_a   1.000
_cell.length_b   1.000
_cell.length_c   1.000
_cell.angle_alpha   90.00
_cell.angle_beta   90.00
_cell.angle_gamma   90.00
#
_symmetry.space_group_name_H-M   'P 1'
#
loop_
_entity.id
_entity.type
_entity.pdbx_description
1 polymer ?
#
loop_
_entity_poly.entity_id
_entity_poly.type
_entity_poly.pdbx_seq_one_letter_code
_entity_poly.pdbx_strand_id
1 'polypeptide(L)'
;MKTKDNVELKRKKRNNQLRALFSIICFLALLLSGHYLLAVIGIAAIYILQETLGSDHVFYNPADSYQYEFEHSNKILCTINATGSLLVKAQQQGQIHHTFLLECDIKHRLLGKIYDPYVIISGSTKTQTQHFERSLCGIRHINLSDFAADLINESPITFAFHHCQTHDSNTALHHFPHADISKEKLLILAPHADDAELSAFGLYSQSDTHIVTITAGEIEMEDFQTIYPDPVKASMLKGRLRAWDSIAVPLWGNVPQDQCIQLGYFCRQLKAMHDTPQAIIASQTANINDPRQFRQFNATPLASDKHGRSNWDSLIGDLREIIDSVKPSVILTPHPELDPHEDHLYTTKALQEALKASTSTPETVLLYCNHYVHTDHFPFGPPHTNTGLPPNFDSTIVSPTIYSFPLNDDKQKDKIFALEMMHDLKSPLSTKKKLRRYLQKRLIGRNKIQYGNSEYFTKAIKNQEVFVSVPYQQFQQISTKSKSE
;
A
#
# COMPACT_ATOMS: atom_id res chain seq x y z
N MET A 1 15.39 -14.02 -9.24
CA MET A 1 14.34 -13.72 -8.25
C MET A 1 13.07 -14.56 -8.41
N LYS A 2 12.56 -14.85 -9.63
CA LYS A 2 11.53 -15.90 -9.87
C LYS A 2 11.82 -17.22 -9.15
N THR A 3 13.09 -17.57 -8.97
CA THR A 3 13.51 -18.77 -8.27
C THR A 3 13.25 -18.75 -6.78
N LYS A 4 13.33 -17.61 -6.06
CA LYS A 4 13.03 -17.58 -4.61
C LYS A 4 11.54 -17.42 -4.34
N ASP A 5 10.87 -16.45 -4.96
CA ASP A 5 9.44 -16.18 -4.70
C ASP A 5 8.53 -17.32 -5.14
N ASN A 6 8.76 -17.90 -6.33
CA ASN A 6 8.04 -19.12 -6.71
C ASN A 6 8.44 -20.29 -5.84
N VAL A 7 9.67 -20.36 -5.31
CA VAL A 7 10.07 -21.43 -4.39
C VAL A 7 9.38 -21.27 -3.05
N GLU A 8 9.24 -20.07 -2.50
CA GLU A 8 8.54 -19.85 -1.23
C GLU A 8 7.04 -20.09 -1.37
N LEU A 9 6.42 -19.62 -2.46
CA LEU A 9 5.03 -19.92 -2.77
C LEU A 9 4.82 -21.43 -2.97
N LYS A 10 5.69 -22.10 -3.73
CA LYS A 10 5.66 -23.57 -3.92
C LYS A 10 5.92 -24.32 -2.61
N ARG A 11 6.83 -23.84 -1.76
CA ARG A 11 7.15 -24.41 -0.45
C ARG A 11 5.97 -24.26 0.51
N LYS A 12 5.32 -23.09 0.56
CA LYS A 12 4.10 -22.85 1.35
C LYS A 12 2.97 -23.76 0.86
N LYS A 13 2.75 -23.86 -0.45
CA LYS A 13 1.78 -24.81 -1.06
C LYS A 13 2.08 -26.26 -0.68
N ARG A 14 3.33 -26.71 -0.81
CA ARG A 14 3.77 -28.07 -0.44
C ARG A 14 3.57 -28.35 1.05
N ASN A 15 3.94 -27.40 1.91
CA ASN A 15 3.76 -27.53 3.36
C ASN A 15 2.27 -27.60 3.73
N ASN A 16 1.42 -26.81 3.06
CA ASN A 16 -0.02 -26.87 3.25
C ASN A 16 -0.61 -28.21 2.77
N GLN A 17 -0.12 -28.75 1.65
CA GLN A 17 -0.50 -30.09 1.18
C GLN A 17 -0.09 -31.19 2.16
N LEU A 18 1.13 -31.14 2.70
CA LEU A 18 1.60 -32.09 3.71
C LEU A 18 0.78 -32.01 5.00
N ARG A 19 0.46 -30.80 5.47
CA ARG A 19 -0.42 -30.59 6.63
C ARG A 19 -1.82 -31.15 6.36
N ALA A 20 -2.39 -30.88 5.20
CA ALA A 20 -3.69 -31.40 4.81
C ALA A 20 -3.69 -32.93 4.75
N LEU A 21 -2.67 -33.55 4.15
CA LEU A 21 -2.52 -35.00 4.09
C LEU A 21 -2.42 -35.61 5.49
N PHE A 22 -1.58 -35.05 6.36
CA PHE A 22 -1.47 -35.49 7.76
C PHE A 22 -2.80 -35.38 8.50
N SER A 23 -3.51 -34.25 8.36
CA SER A 23 -4.84 -34.05 8.92
C SER A 23 -5.86 -35.08 8.43
N ILE A 24 -5.83 -35.43 7.13
CA ILE A 24 -6.71 -36.46 6.54
C ILE A 24 -6.40 -37.83 7.15
N ILE A 25 -5.12 -38.19 7.28
CA ILE A 25 -4.69 -39.47 7.87
C ILE A 25 -5.16 -39.57 9.32
N CYS A 26 -4.94 -38.54 10.14
CA CYS A 26 -5.41 -38.50 11.52
C CYS A 26 -6.94 -38.60 11.61
N PHE A 27 -7.66 -37.91 10.73
CA PHE A 27 -9.12 -37.97 10.67
C PHE A 27 -9.62 -39.38 10.32
N LEU A 28 -9.05 -40.03 9.30
CA LEU A 28 -9.39 -41.40 8.92
C LEU A 28 -9.09 -42.40 10.05
N ALA A 29 -7.97 -42.25 10.76
CA ALA A 29 -7.64 -43.09 11.91
C ALA A 29 -8.67 -42.95 13.05
N LEU A 30 -9.14 -41.73 13.33
CA LEU A 30 -10.20 -41.48 14.32
C LEU A 30 -11.54 -42.08 13.89
N LEU A 31 -11.91 -41.99 12.60
CA LEU A 31 -13.12 -42.61 12.07
C LEU A 31 -13.07 -44.14 12.16
N LEU A 32 -11.97 -44.76 11.71
CA LEU A 32 -11.81 -46.21 11.68
C LEU A 32 -11.72 -46.83 13.09
N SER A 33 -11.24 -46.06 14.07
CA SER A 33 -11.20 -46.48 15.48
C SER A 33 -12.51 -46.22 16.25
N GLY A 34 -13.56 -45.72 15.58
CA GLY A 34 -14.87 -45.45 16.18
C GLY A 34 -14.98 -44.15 17.00
N HIS A 35 -13.97 -43.29 16.96
CA HIS A 35 -13.93 -42.02 17.73
C HIS A 35 -14.58 -40.86 16.96
N TYR A 36 -15.82 -41.02 16.52
CA TYR A 36 -16.50 -40.07 15.62
C TYR A 36 -16.59 -38.64 16.16
N LEU A 37 -16.88 -38.48 17.46
CA LEU A 37 -16.95 -37.15 18.09
C LEU A 37 -15.60 -36.43 18.06
N LEU A 38 -14.51 -37.14 18.36
CA LEU A 38 -13.16 -36.58 18.27
C LEU A 38 -12.79 -36.23 16.82
N ALA A 39 -13.24 -37.02 15.84
CA ALA A 39 -13.04 -36.73 14.43
C ALA A 39 -13.73 -35.41 14.01
N VAL A 40 -14.97 -35.19 14.44
CA VAL A 40 -15.72 -33.94 14.19
C VAL A 40 -15.06 -32.73 14.88
N ILE A 41 -14.69 -32.88 16.15
CA ILE A 41 -13.97 -31.82 16.89
C ILE A 41 -12.63 -31.51 16.22
N GLY A 42 -11.92 -32.54 15.75
CA GLY A 42 -10.65 -32.39 15.04
C GLY A 42 -10.78 -31.56 13.77
N ILE A 43 -11.78 -31.85 12.92
CA ILE A 43 -12.05 -31.05 11.72
C ILE A 43 -12.36 -29.59 12.08
N ALA A 44 -13.23 -29.38 13.07
CA ALA A 44 -13.58 -28.03 13.51
C ALA A 44 -12.34 -27.25 14.02
N ALA A 45 -11.49 -27.90 14.80
CA ALA A 45 -10.24 -27.32 15.30
C ALA A 45 -9.27 -26.98 14.16
N ILE A 46 -9.09 -27.87 13.17
CA ILE A 46 -8.26 -27.62 11.99
C ILE A 46 -8.80 -26.43 11.20
N TYR A 47 -10.11 -26.37 10.96
CA TYR A 47 -10.74 -25.25 10.29
C TYR A 47 -10.50 -23.93 11.02
N ILE A 48 -10.71 -23.91 12.35
CA ILE A 48 -10.48 -22.72 13.19
C ILE A 48 -9.01 -22.30 13.13
N LEU A 49 -8.06 -23.24 13.27
CA LEU A 49 -6.63 -22.96 13.19
C LEU A 49 -6.24 -22.40 11.81
N GLN A 50 -6.79 -22.96 10.73
CA GLN A 50 -6.52 -22.49 9.38
C GLN A 50 -7.08 -21.07 9.16
N GLU A 51 -8.31 -20.79 9.59
CA GLU A 51 -8.93 -19.47 9.42
C GLU A 51 -8.30 -18.40 10.33
N THR A 52 -7.74 -18.78 11.49
CA THR A 52 -7.10 -17.82 12.42
C THR A 52 -5.60 -17.65 12.19
N LEU A 53 -4.86 -18.73 11.94
CA LEU A 53 -3.39 -18.71 11.84
C LEU A 53 -2.88 -18.91 10.41
N GLY A 54 -3.61 -19.67 9.60
CA GLY A 54 -3.16 -20.08 8.25
C GLY A 54 -3.65 -19.21 7.10
N SER A 55 -4.58 -18.28 7.37
CA SER A 55 -5.25 -17.46 6.35
C SER A 55 -4.54 -16.14 6.05
N ASP A 56 -3.45 -15.83 6.77
CA ASP A 56 -2.63 -14.66 6.48
C ASP A 56 -1.90 -14.87 5.14
N HIS A 57 -2.16 -13.98 4.18
CA HIS A 57 -1.46 -13.98 2.91
C HIS A 57 -0.09 -13.31 3.07
N VAL A 58 0.78 -13.88 3.91
CA VAL A 58 2.19 -13.52 4.00
C VAL A 58 2.98 -14.53 3.17
N PHE A 59 3.52 -14.10 2.03
CA PHE A 59 4.20 -14.92 1.03
C PHE A 59 5.72 -14.74 1.06
N TYR A 60 6.26 -14.51 2.26
CA TYR A 60 7.68 -14.47 2.54
C TYR A 60 7.98 -15.14 3.88
N ASN A 61 9.25 -15.39 4.20
CA ASN A 61 9.65 -15.86 5.52
C ASN A 61 9.75 -14.69 6.53
N PRO A 62 8.92 -14.62 7.60
CA PRO A 62 9.00 -13.55 8.60
C PRO A 62 10.33 -13.49 9.35
N ALA A 63 11.10 -14.57 9.35
CA ALA A 63 12.44 -14.63 9.96
C ALA A 63 13.55 -14.06 9.07
N ASP A 64 13.22 -13.53 7.90
CA ASP A 64 14.18 -12.82 7.07
C ASP A 64 14.21 -11.33 7.49
N SER A 65 15.42 -10.76 7.50
CA SER A 65 15.65 -9.33 7.74
C SER A 65 15.18 -8.50 6.55
N TYR A 66 14.63 -7.31 6.82
CA TYR A 66 14.36 -6.35 5.75
C TYR A 66 15.70 -5.82 5.22
N GLN A 67 15.82 -5.75 3.89
CA GLN A 67 17.02 -5.32 3.19
C GLN A 67 16.77 -3.92 2.63
N TYR A 68 17.01 -2.90 3.45
CA TYR A 68 17.04 -1.52 2.98
C TYR A 68 18.46 -0.98 3.11
N GLU A 69 18.95 -0.36 2.05
CA GLU A 69 20.21 0.38 2.07
C GLU A 69 19.86 1.86 1.92
N PHE A 70 20.26 2.69 2.88
CA PHE A 70 19.92 4.13 2.91
C PHE A 70 21.17 4.99 2.70
N GLU A 71 21.75 4.99 1.50
CA GLU A 71 23.00 5.72 1.20
C GLU A 71 22.91 7.22 1.49
N HIS A 72 21.74 7.84 1.30
CA HIS A 72 21.52 9.27 1.51
C HIS A 72 21.01 9.63 2.92
N SER A 73 20.92 8.65 3.84
CA SER A 73 20.52 8.94 5.22
C SER A 73 21.68 9.47 6.05
N ASN A 74 21.39 10.41 6.95
CA ASN A 74 22.28 10.72 8.05
C ASN A 74 22.15 9.58 9.07
N LYS A 75 23.09 8.63 9.04
CA LYS A 75 23.12 7.49 9.97
C LYS A 75 23.73 7.90 11.31
N ILE A 76 22.97 7.75 12.39
CA ILE A 76 23.39 8.03 13.76
C ILE A 76 23.39 6.71 14.53
N LEU A 77 24.57 6.28 15.00
CA LEU A 77 24.66 5.10 15.86
C LEU A 77 24.06 5.39 17.23
N CYS A 78 23.26 4.48 17.74
CA CYS A 78 22.57 4.64 19.01
C CYS A 78 22.29 3.31 19.71
N THR A 79 21.80 3.41 20.95
CA THR A 79 21.53 2.24 21.79
C THR A 79 20.20 2.42 22.49
N ILE A 80 19.35 1.40 22.41
CA ILE A 80 18.21 1.27 23.32
C ILE A 80 18.77 0.71 24.63
N ASN A 81 18.66 1.47 25.71
CA ASN A 81 19.19 1.05 27.00
C ASN A 81 18.40 -0.14 27.59
N ALA A 82 18.90 -0.74 28.67
CA ALA A 82 18.26 -1.91 29.31
C ALA A 82 16.83 -1.65 29.81
N THR A 83 16.46 -0.38 30.05
CA THR A 83 15.10 0.02 30.44
C THR A 83 14.17 0.26 29.24
N GLY A 84 14.65 0.06 28.02
CA GLY A 84 13.88 0.28 26.79
C GLY A 84 13.83 1.75 26.35
N SER A 85 14.73 2.62 26.83
CA SER A 85 14.78 4.03 26.45
C SER A 85 15.91 4.30 25.46
N LEU A 86 15.61 5.12 24.46
CA LEU A 86 16.55 5.72 23.53
C LEU A 86 16.72 7.20 23.89
N LEU A 87 17.96 7.65 23.92
CA LEU A 87 18.32 9.06 24.07
C LEU A 87 19.38 9.38 23.02
N VAL A 88 18.99 10.17 22.02
CA VAL A 88 19.84 10.51 20.87
C VAL A 88 19.56 11.95 20.48
N LYS A 89 20.61 12.71 20.17
CA LYS A 89 20.50 14.01 19.52
C LYS A 89 20.52 13.84 18.01
N ALA A 90 19.40 14.09 17.35
CA ALA A 90 19.38 14.32 15.92
C ALA A 90 19.74 15.78 15.61
N GLN A 91 20.61 16.02 14.63
CA GLN A 91 20.94 17.39 14.23
C GLN A 91 19.76 18.03 13.47
N GLN A 92 19.35 19.23 13.88
CA GLN A 92 18.49 20.09 13.07
C GLN A 92 19.29 20.57 11.86
N GLN A 93 18.90 20.16 10.65
CA GLN A 93 19.59 20.51 9.42
C GLN A 93 18.89 21.62 8.62
N GLY A 94 18.18 22.55 9.28
CA GLY A 94 17.51 23.69 8.63
C GLY A 94 16.31 23.33 7.74
N GLN A 95 16.06 22.04 7.51
CA GLN A 95 14.87 21.51 6.85
C GLN A 95 13.70 21.44 7.84
N ILE A 96 12.47 21.58 7.31
CA ILE A 96 11.25 21.68 8.12
C ILE A 96 10.71 20.29 8.44
N HIS A 97 10.82 19.35 7.49
CA HIS A 97 10.28 18.01 7.62
C HIS A 97 11.40 16.98 7.85
N HIS A 98 11.17 16.04 8.76
CA HIS A 98 12.16 15.04 9.14
C HIS A 98 11.54 13.66 9.16
N THR A 99 12.16 12.72 8.46
CA THR A 99 11.83 11.29 8.58
C THR A 99 12.91 10.60 9.37
N PHE A 100 12.49 9.86 10.40
CA PHE A 100 13.40 9.12 11.29
C PHE A 100 13.00 7.66 11.32
N LEU A 101 13.94 6.76 11.03
CA LEU A 101 13.73 5.32 11.05
C LEU A 101 14.79 4.66 11.93
N LEU A 102 14.37 3.92 12.94
CA LEU A 102 15.26 3.16 13.82
C LEU A 102 15.37 1.72 13.33
N GLU A 103 16.56 1.31 12.90
CA GLU A 103 16.88 -0.05 12.48
C GLU A 103 17.00 -0.94 13.72
N CYS A 104 16.18 -1.98 13.86
CA CYS A 104 16.20 -2.85 15.04
C CYS A 104 16.14 -4.32 14.64
N ASP A 105 17.00 -5.15 15.24
CA ASP A 105 16.78 -6.60 15.25
C ASP A 105 15.67 -6.94 16.25
N ILE A 106 14.53 -7.39 15.73
CA ILE A 106 13.33 -7.71 16.50
C ILE A 106 13.01 -9.19 16.34
N LYS A 107 12.82 -9.86 17.48
CA LYS A 107 12.46 -11.26 17.56
C LYS A 107 11.14 -11.45 18.28
N HIS A 108 10.27 -12.28 17.71
CA HIS A 108 9.02 -12.66 18.37
C HIS A 108 9.30 -13.42 19.68
N ARG A 109 8.44 -13.23 20.69
CA ARG A 109 8.34 -14.09 21.88
C ARG A 109 7.43 -15.29 21.57
N LEU A 110 7.26 -16.22 22.51
CA LEU A 110 6.43 -17.42 22.30
C LEU A 110 5.02 -17.09 21.76
N LEU A 111 4.37 -16.07 22.35
CA LEU A 111 3.04 -15.62 21.95
C LEU A 111 3.00 -14.89 20.60
N GLY A 112 4.13 -14.38 20.10
CA GLY A 112 4.23 -13.67 18.81
C GLY A 112 4.07 -14.56 17.59
N LYS A 113 3.90 -15.87 17.78
CA LYS A 113 3.44 -16.81 16.73
C LYS A 113 1.92 -16.83 16.57
N ILE A 114 1.19 -16.40 17.60
CA ILE A 114 -0.27 -16.45 17.66
C ILE A 114 -0.83 -15.03 17.52
N TYR A 115 -0.37 -14.11 18.38
CA TYR A 115 -0.76 -12.71 18.42
C TYR A 115 0.18 -11.85 17.57
N ASP A 116 -0.37 -10.84 16.90
CA ASP A 116 0.39 -9.89 16.08
C ASP A 116 1.38 -9.10 16.98
N PRO A 117 2.70 -9.19 16.76
CA PRO A 117 3.68 -8.46 17.56
C PRO A 117 3.63 -6.95 17.32
N TYR A 118 3.99 -6.16 18.34
CA TYR A 118 4.02 -4.70 18.23
C TYR A 118 4.95 -4.06 19.25
N VAL A 119 5.29 -2.80 19.02
CA VAL A 119 6.02 -1.94 19.95
C VAL A 119 5.21 -0.67 20.22
N ILE A 120 5.09 -0.31 21.49
CA ILE A 120 4.57 1.00 21.92
C ILE A 120 5.76 1.93 22.07
N ILE A 121 5.67 3.09 21.44
CA ILE A 121 6.70 4.13 21.39
C ILE A 121 6.13 5.34 22.11
N SER A 122 6.79 5.84 23.14
CA SER A 122 6.33 7.01 23.89
C SER A 122 7.42 8.06 23.97
N GLY A 123 7.09 9.28 23.53
CA GLY A 123 7.90 10.48 23.69
C GLY A 123 7.29 11.41 24.74
N SER A 124 7.64 12.70 24.70
CA SER A 124 7.17 13.68 25.67
C SER A 124 5.67 13.99 25.57
N THR A 125 5.12 14.06 24.34
CA THR A 125 3.73 14.51 24.11
C THR A 125 2.85 13.46 23.45
N LYS A 126 3.43 12.40 22.88
CA LYS A 126 2.71 11.42 22.06
C LYS A 126 3.09 10.00 22.45
N THR A 127 2.16 9.09 22.21
CA THR A 127 2.39 7.65 22.24
C THR A 127 1.84 7.05 20.95
N GLN A 128 2.65 6.22 20.30
CA GLN A 128 2.29 5.54 19.05
C GLN A 128 2.56 4.05 19.15
N THR A 129 1.87 3.25 18.35
CA THR A 129 2.10 1.81 18.26
C THR A 129 2.50 1.43 16.85
N GLN A 130 3.57 0.65 16.67
CA GLN A 130 3.90 0.03 15.39
C GLN A 130 3.75 -1.49 15.49
N HIS A 131 2.99 -2.07 14.55
CA HIS A 131 2.78 -3.52 14.47
C HIS A 131 3.72 -4.17 13.45
N PHE A 132 3.94 -5.46 13.65
CA PHE A 132 4.76 -6.32 12.79
C PHE A 132 4.01 -7.60 12.42
N GLU A 133 4.55 -8.32 11.44
CA GLU A 133 4.08 -9.66 11.09
C GLU A 133 4.36 -10.68 12.20
N ARG A 134 3.51 -11.71 12.29
CA ARG A 134 3.71 -12.81 13.23
C ARG A 134 4.96 -13.60 12.92
N SER A 135 5.57 -14.14 13.97
CA SER A 135 6.81 -14.92 13.90
C SER A 135 8.02 -14.14 13.35
N LEU A 136 8.01 -12.80 13.39
CA LEU A 136 9.16 -12.02 12.95
C LEU A 136 10.44 -12.39 13.71
N CYS A 137 11.56 -12.39 13.01
CA CYS A 137 12.89 -12.58 13.59
C CYS A 137 13.94 -11.96 12.66
N GLY A 138 14.33 -10.71 12.89
CA GLY A 138 15.35 -10.04 12.09
C GLY A 138 15.17 -8.52 12.05
N ILE A 139 15.89 -7.87 11.13
CA ILE A 139 15.90 -6.41 11.01
C ILE A 139 14.53 -5.89 10.55
N ARG A 140 14.03 -4.88 11.27
CA ARG A 140 12.86 -4.06 10.94
C ARG A 140 13.19 -2.59 11.20
N HIS A 141 12.41 -1.70 10.60
CA HIS A 141 12.56 -0.26 10.78
C HIS A 141 11.36 0.29 11.56
N ILE A 142 11.62 0.83 12.74
CA ILE A 142 10.61 1.51 13.56
C ILE A 142 10.55 2.97 13.13
N ASN A 143 9.38 3.44 12.71
CA ASN A 143 9.20 4.81 12.26
C ASN A 143 9.07 5.76 13.46
N LEU A 144 10.01 6.68 13.61
CA LEU A 144 10.07 7.66 14.70
C LEU A 144 9.75 9.09 14.24
N SER A 145 9.22 9.27 13.02
CA SER A 145 8.99 10.59 12.44
C SER A 145 8.03 11.46 13.27
N ASP A 146 7.05 10.84 13.94
CA ASP A 146 6.12 11.51 14.87
C ASP A 146 6.79 12.09 16.13
N PHE A 147 8.01 11.62 16.41
CA PHE A 147 8.85 11.98 17.56
C PHE A 147 10.05 12.83 17.14
N ALA A 148 10.01 13.44 15.95
CA ALA A 148 11.09 14.29 15.44
C ALA A 148 11.50 15.38 16.44
N ALA A 149 10.53 16.04 17.08
CA ALA A 149 10.80 17.06 18.09
C ALA A 149 11.53 16.48 19.32
N ASP A 150 11.16 15.29 19.77
CA ASP A 150 11.84 14.60 20.88
C ASP A 150 13.31 14.28 20.52
N LEU A 151 13.55 13.73 19.32
CA LEU A 151 14.88 13.38 18.82
C LEU A 151 15.78 14.61 18.63
N ILE A 152 15.21 15.72 18.18
CA ILE A 152 15.95 16.99 17.99
C ILE A 152 16.31 17.61 19.35
N ASN A 153 15.38 17.61 20.29
CA ASN A 153 15.53 18.23 21.61
C ASN A 153 16.20 17.31 22.65
N GLU A 154 16.69 16.14 22.25
CA GLU A 154 17.28 15.13 23.15
C GLU A 154 16.33 14.71 24.28
N SER A 155 15.03 14.62 23.98
CA SER A 155 14.05 14.09 24.91
C SER A 155 14.03 12.56 24.83
N PRO A 156 13.92 11.84 25.97
CA PRO A 156 13.94 10.39 25.96
C PRO A 156 12.70 9.81 25.26
N ILE A 157 12.92 8.83 24.39
CA ILE A 157 11.86 8.02 23.78
C ILE A 157 11.92 6.62 24.38
N THR A 158 10.79 6.08 24.81
CA THR A 158 10.70 4.76 25.43
C THR A 158 9.96 3.76 24.55
N PHE A 159 10.39 2.50 24.61
CA PHE A 159 9.90 1.38 23.81
C PHE A 159 9.41 0.25 24.71
N ALA A 160 8.15 -0.14 24.56
CA ALA A 160 7.59 -1.33 25.17
C ALA A 160 7.25 -2.36 24.09
N PHE A 161 8.00 -3.45 24.04
CA PHE A 161 7.80 -4.53 23.07
C PHE A 161 6.80 -5.57 23.59
N HIS A 162 5.80 -5.88 22.77
CA HIS A 162 4.73 -6.82 23.10
C HIS A 162 4.68 -7.97 22.10
N HIS A 163 4.68 -9.20 22.63
CA HIS A 163 4.82 -10.44 21.85
C HIS A 163 6.10 -10.52 20.99
N CYS A 164 7.00 -9.56 21.11
CA CYS A 164 8.36 -9.52 20.58
C CYS A 164 9.32 -8.90 21.60
N GLN A 165 10.59 -8.81 21.22
CA GLN A 165 11.64 -8.12 21.95
C GLN A 165 12.73 -7.72 20.96
N THR A 166 13.51 -6.70 21.33
CA THR A 166 14.77 -6.40 20.65
C THR A 166 15.92 -7.06 21.38
N HIS A 167 16.94 -7.47 20.62
CA HIS A 167 18.20 -8.00 21.14
C HIS A 167 19.37 -7.05 20.95
N ASP A 168 19.11 -5.90 20.34
CA ASP A 168 20.14 -5.01 19.85
C ASP A 168 20.51 -3.96 20.89
N SER A 169 21.78 -3.93 21.27
CA SER A 169 22.36 -2.84 22.04
C SER A 169 23.02 -1.78 21.14
N ASN A 170 23.18 -2.02 19.84
CA ASN A 170 23.86 -1.13 18.90
C ASN A 170 23.03 -1.00 17.61
N THR A 171 22.03 -0.12 17.67
CA THR A 171 21.11 0.18 16.58
C THR A 171 21.56 1.42 15.80
N ALA A 172 20.96 1.65 14.63
CA ALA A 172 21.15 2.86 13.86
C ALA A 172 19.83 3.63 13.68
N LEU A 173 19.89 4.93 13.94
CA LEU A 173 18.85 5.88 13.59
C LEU A 173 19.20 6.48 12.23
N HIS A 174 18.35 6.25 11.24
CA HIS A 174 18.43 6.87 9.92
C HIS A 174 17.59 8.13 9.90
N HIS A 175 18.22 9.26 9.58
CA HIS A 175 17.57 10.55 9.47
C HIS A 175 17.59 11.06 8.02
N PHE A 176 16.41 11.37 7.51
CA PHE A 176 16.20 11.99 6.20
C PHE A 176 15.60 13.39 6.39
N PRO A 177 16.36 14.46 6.14
CA PRO A 177 15.86 15.82 6.14
C PRO A 177 15.17 16.12 4.80
N HIS A 178 14.01 16.77 4.83
CA HIS A 178 13.22 17.06 3.64
C HIS A 178 12.69 18.49 3.63
N ALA A 179 12.60 19.04 2.43
CA ALA A 179 11.72 20.18 2.19
C ALA A 179 10.28 19.78 2.54
N ASP A 180 9.48 20.77 2.88
CA ASP A 180 8.06 20.57 3.18
C ASP A 180 7.29 20.38 1.88
N ILE A 181 7.15 19.13 1.42
CA ILE A 181 6.46 18.78 0.17
C ILE A 181 5.00 19.24 0.17
N SER A 182 4.39 19.50 1.34
CA SER A 182 3.03 20.03 1.38
C SER A 182 2.88 21.45 0.81
N LYS A 183 4.00 22.17 0.63
CA LYS A 183 4.03 23.50 0.02
C LYS A 183 4.30 23.47 -1.48
N GLU A 184 4.55 22.29 -2.02
CA GLU A 184 4.88 22.06 -3.42
C GLU A 184 3.64 21.79 -4.27
N LYS A 185 3.77 21.99 -5.58
CA LYS A 185 2.71 21.65 -6.53
C LYS A 185 2.80 20.18 -6.89
N LEU A 186 1.78 19.41 -6.49
CA LEU A 186 1.72 17.96 -6.62
C LEU A 186 0.92 17.54 -7.86
N LEU A 187 1.38 16.48 -8.51
CA LEU A 187 0.58 15.69 -9.45
C LEU A 187 0.56 14.23 -8.99
N ILE A 188 -0.61 13.69 -8.69
CA ILE A 188 -0.79 12.30 -8.28
C ILE A 188 -1.30 11.49 -9.46
N LEU A 189 -0.56 10.45 -9.85
CA LEU A 189 -1.06 9.44 -10.77
C LEU A 189 -1.68 8.28 -9.98
N ALA A 190 -2.98 8.10 -10.15
CA ALA A 190 -3.80 7.06 -9.52
C ALA A 190 -4.22 6.03 -10.58
N PRO A 191 -3.65 4.82 -10.62
CA PRO A 191 -4.06 3.79 -11.59
C PRO A 191 -5.57 3.54 -11.59
N HIS A 192 -6.18 3.52 -10.41
CA HIS A 192 -7.63 3.44 -10.21
C HIS A 192 -8.17 4.56 -9.29
N ALA A 193 -9.49 4.69 -9.23
CA ALA A 193 -10.16 5.86 -8.64
C ALA A 193 -9.94 6.07 -7.13
N ASP A 194 -9.55 5.03 -6.39
CA ASP A 194 -9.33 5.06 -4.93
C ASP A 194 -7.86 5.16 -4.54
N ASP A 195 -6.93 5.04 -5.49
CA ASP A 195 -5.51 4.93 -5.18
C ASP A 195 -4.92 6.19 -4.54
N ALA A 196 -5.41 7.37 -4.92
CA ALA A 196 -4.97 8.64 -4.34
C ALA A 196 -5.39 8.72 -2.86
N GLU A 197 -6.63 8.37 -2.55
CA GLU A 197 -7.18 8.38 -1.19
C GLU A 197 -6.50 7.33 -0.32
N LEU A 198 -6.20 6.14 -0.87
CA LEU A 198 -5.49 5.09 -0.14
C LEU A 198 -4.07 5.53 0.23
N SER A 199 -3.33 6.07 -0.73
CA SER A 199 -1.90 6.36 -0.61
C SER A 199 -1.58 7.68 0.07
N ALA A 200 -2.30 8.75 -0.26
CA ALA A 200 -1.80 10.12 -0.09
C ALA A 200 -2.86 11.15 0.31
N PHE A 201 -4.03 10.74 0.85
CA PHE A 201 -5.07 11.67 1.31
C PHE A 201 -4.53 12.74 2.26
N GLY A 202 -3.74 12.32 3.24
CA GLY A 202 -3.15 13.23 4.21
C GLY A 202 -2.32 14.32 3.53
N LEU A 203 -1.43 13.90 2.64
CA LEU A 203 -0.57 14.79 1.87
C LEU A 203 -1.35 15.71 0.93
N TYR A 204 -2.19 15.15 0.05
CA TYR A 204 -2.89 15.97 -0.93
C TYR A 204 -3.87 16.93 -0.29
N SER A 205 -4.45 16.57 0.86
CA SER A 205 -5.42 17.44 1.54
C SER A 205 -4.83 18.70 2.19
N GLN A 206 -3.51 18.86 2.05
CA GLN A 206 -2.71 19.93 2.60
C GLN A 206 -1.79 20.58 1.56
N SER A 207 -1.95 20.25 0.26
CA SER A 207 -1.03 20.67 -0.81
C SER A 207 -1.80 21.14 -2.06
N ASP A 208 -1.21 21.99 -2.90
CA ASP A 208 -1.75 22.31 -4.24
C ASP A 208 -1.60 21.07 -5.14
N THR A 209 -2.70 20.33 -5.35
CA THR A 209 -2.63 18.98 -5.92
C THR A 209 -3.52 18.81 -7.14
N HIS A 210 -2.97 18.22 -8.18
CA HIS A 210 -3.73 17.67 -9.30
C HIS A 210 -3.74 16.15 -9.23
N ILE A 211 -4.87 15.52 -9.56
CA ILE A 211 -5.01 14.05 -9.53
C ILE A 211 -5.39 13.57 -10.92
N VAL A 212 -4.66 12.61 -11.43
CA VAL A 212 -4.94 11.96 -12.71
C VAL A 212 -5.21 10.49 -12.46
N THR A 213 -6.45 10.08 -12.70
CA THR A 213 -6.83 8.68 -12.65
C THR A 213 -6.65 8.04 -14.02
N ILE A 214 -5.89 6.95 -14.10
CA ILE A 214 -5.46 6.37 -15.39
C ILE A 214 -6.56 5.50 -15.99
N THR A 215 -7.17 4.62 -15.19
CA THR A 215 -8.16 3.67 -15.67
C THR A 215 -9.53 3.87 -15.04
N ALA A 216 -10.56 3.46 -15.77
CA ALA A 216 -11.96 3.52 -15.32
C ALA A 216 -12.28 2.49 -14.21
N GLY A 217 -11.48 1.43 -14.07
CA GLY A 217 -11.68 0.42 -13.03
C GLY A 217 -12.99 -0.36 -13.18
N GLU A 218 -13.40 -0.65 -14.42
CA GLU A 218 -14.73 -1.13 -14.81
C GLU A 218 -14.95 -2.65 -14.71
N ILE A 219 -13.92 -3.39 -14.33
CA ILE A 219 -13.94 -4.86 -14.17
C ILE A 219 -14.46 -5.28 -12.79
N GLU A 220 -14.71 -6.58 -12.58
CA GLU A 220 -15.15 -7.14 -11.28
C GLU A 220 -16.45 -6.47 -10.78
N MET A 221 -17.49 -6.53 -11.62
CA MET A 221 -18.76 -5.81 -11.47
C MET A 221 -19.88 -6.64 -10.84
N GLU A 222 -19.58 -7.81 -10.27
CA GLU A 222 -20.58 -8.77 -9.78
C GLU A 222 -21.54 -8.15 -8.76
N ASP A 223 -21.05 -7.25 -7.90
CA ASP A 223 -21.89 -6.55 -6.92
C ASP A 223 -22.95 -5.64 -7.58
N PHE A 224 -22.64 -5.09 -8.76
CA PHE A 224 -23.54 -4.24 -9.54
C PHE A 224 -24.55 -5.03 -10.37
N GLN A 225 -24.31 -6.34 -10.58
CA GLN A 225 -25.24 -7.20 -11.34
C GLN A 225 -26.55 -7.47 -10.61
N THR A 226 -26.58 -7.23 -9.29
CA THR A 226 -27.81 -7.25 -8.50
C THR A 226 -28.82 -6.19 -8.96
N ILE A 227 -28.33 -5.07 -9.52
CA ILE A 227 -29.15 -3.95 -10.04
C ILE A 227 -29.22 -4.02 -11.57
N TYR A 228 -28.11 -4.34 -12.25
CA TYR A 228 -28.01 -4.47 -13.69
C TYR A 228 -27.62 -5.89 -14.08
N PRO A 229 -28.58 -6.81 -14.29
CA PRO A 229 -28.27 -8.22 -14.58
C PRO A 229 -27.40 -8.44 -15.83
N ASP A 230 -27.39 -7.49 -16.77
CA ASP A 230 -26.50 -7.48 -17.92
C ASP A 230 -25.07 -7.09 -17.49
N PRO A 231 -24.09 -8.01 -17.61
CA PRO A 231 -22.71 -7.76 -17.17
C PRO A 231 -22.05 -6.56 -17.84
N VAL A 232 -22.38 -6.29 -19.11
CA VAL A 232 -21.82 -5.14 -19.84
C VAL A 232 -22.34 -3.83 -19.25
N LYS A 233 -23.64 -3.77 -18.94
CA LYS A 233 -24.23 -2.58 -18.29
C LYS A 233 -23.73 -2.40 -16.85
N ALA A 234 -23.55 -3.49 -16.11
CA ALA A 234 -22.95 -3.46 -14.77
C ALA A 234 -21.50 -2.93 -14.82
N SER A 235 -20.72 -3.37 -15.81
CA SER A 235 -19.36 -2.86 -16.06
C SER A 235 -19.36 -1.37 -16.35
N MET A 236 -20.19 -0.93 -17.29
CA MET A 236 -20.33 0.48 -17.66
C MET A 236 -20.77 1.34 -16.47
N LEU A 237 -21.69 0.85 -15.63
CA LEU A 237 -22.09 1.52 -14.40
C LEU A 237 -20.92 1.63 -13.42
N LYS A 238 -20.19 0.54 -13.17
CA LYS A 238 -19.04 0.54 -12.25
C LYS A 238 -17.99 1.55 -12.71
N GLY A 239 -17.59 1.50 -13.98
CA GLY A 239 -16.65 2.47 -14.55
C GLY A 239 -17.14 3.91 -14.46
N ARG A 240 -18.44 4.16 -14.70
CA ARG A 240 -19.03 5.49 -14.53
C ARG A 240 -19.01 5.98 -13.08
N LEU A 241 -19.33 5.12 -12.11
CA LEU A 241 -19.29 5.47 -10.69
C LEU A 241 -17.87 5.76 -10.22
N ARG A 242 -16.88 4.95 -10.64
CA ARG A 242 -15.48 5.20 -10.33
C ARG A 242 -14.94 6.46 -10.99
N ALA A 243 -15.35 6.74 -12.22
CA ALA A 243 -15.05 8.01 -12.87
C ALA A 243 -15.63 9.20 -12.10
N TRP A 244 -16.84 9.09 -11.56
CA TRP A 244 -17.42 10.10 -10.68
C TRP A 244 -16.64 10.22 -9.36
N ASP A 245 -16.33 9.10 -8.72
CA ASP A 245 -15.57 9.04 -7.45
C ASP A 245 -14.21 9.76 -7.61
N SER A 246 -13.46 9.49 -8.69
CA SER A 246 -12.16 10.11 -8.96
C SER A 246 -12.18 11.62 -9.16
N ILE A 247 -13.35 12.20 -9.46
CA ILE A 247 -13.52 13.65 -9.63
C ILE A 247 -14.13 14.27 -8.37
N ALA A 248 -15.09 13.60 -7.74
CA ALA A 248 -15.89 14.18 -6.66
C ALA A 248 -15.28 13.98 -5.27
N VAL A 249 -14.70 12.82 -4.98
CA VAL A 249 -14.16 12.51 -3.64
C VAL A 249 -12.97 13.41 -3.26
N PRO A 250 -12.01 13.73 -4.16
CA PRO A 250 -10.89 14.60 -3.81
C PRO A 250 -11.29 15.99 -3.29
N LEU A 251 -12.48 16.48 -3.65
CA LEU A 251 -13.02 17.74 -3.11
C LEU A 251 -13.14 17.72 -1.58
N TRP A 252 -13.35 16.55 -0.97
CA TRP A 252 -13.35 16.37 0.49
C TRP A 252 -12.00 16.70 1.12
N GLY A 253 -10.91 16.41 0.40
CA GLY A 253 -9.56 16.84 0.76
C GLY A 253 -9.18 18.18 0.16
N ASN A 254 -10.12 19.06 -0.19
CA ASN A 254 -9.85 20.37 -0.77
C ASN A 254 -9.15 20.36 -2.15
N VAL A 255 -9.26 19.27 -2.92
CA VAL A 255 -8.80 19.27 -4.31
C VAL A 255 -9.98 19.62 -5.23
N PRO A 256 -9.98 20.78 -5.89
CA PRO A 256 -11.03 21.18 -6.82
C PRO A 256 -11.22 20.18 -7.97
N GLN A 257 -12.47 20.04 -8.42
CA GLN A 257 -12.83 19.06 -9.47
C GLN A 257 -12.14 19.33 -10.82
N ASP A 258 -11.78 20.58 -11.11
CA ASP A 258 -11.03 20.97 -12.31
C ASP A 258 -9.53 20.63 -12.25
N GLN A 259 -9.03 20.24 -11.07
CA GLN A 259 -7.70 19.68 -10.85
C GLN A 259 -7.70 18.13 -10.86
N CYS A 260 -8.87 17.51 -11.04
CA CYS A 260 -9.01 16.06 -11.17
C CYS A 260 -9.33 15.68 -12.62
N ILE A 261 -8.60 14.70 -13.16
CA ILE A 261 -8.78 14.23 -14.54
C ILE A 261 -8.87 12.70 -14.54
N GLN A 262 -9.95 12.16 -15.10
CA GLN A 262 -10.10 10.74 -15.39
C GLN A 262 -9.73 10.47 -16.85
N LEU A 263 -8.69 9.67 -17.10
CA LEU A 263 -8.25 9.34 -18.46
C LEU A 263 -9.11 8.25 -19.12
N GLY A 264 -9.84 7.45 -18.33
CA GLY A 264 -10.84 6.51 -18.84
C GLY A 264 -10.30 5.32 -19.61
N TYR A 265 -8.98 5.05 -19.57
CA TYR A 265 -8.42 3.82 -20.13
C TYR A 265 -8.92 2.60 -19.35
N PHE A 266 -8.75 1.41 -19.92
CA PHE A 266 -9.43 0.22 -19.38
C PHE A 266 -8.56 -0.53 -18.38
N CYS A 267 -9.17 -0.98 -17.29
CA CYS A 267 -8.49 -1.73 -16.23
C CYS A 267 -7.91 -3.05 -16.76
N ARG A 268 -6.70 -3.40 -16.34
CA ARG A 268 -5.90 -4.55 -16.82
C ARG A 268 -5.58 -4.57 -18.32
N GLN A 269 -5.60 -3.41 -18.97
CA GLN A 269 -5.26 -3.28 -20.39
C GLN A 269 -3.99 -2.46 -20.67
N LEU A 270 -3.42 -1.80 -19.65
CA LEU A 270 -2.24 -0.94 -19.85
C LEU A 270 -1.02 -1.71 -20.39
N LYS A 271 -0.84 -2.97 -19.96
CA LYS A 271 0.18 -3.85 -20.55
C LYS A 271 -0.06 -4.12 -22.03
N ALA A 272 -1.28 -4.49 -22.40
CA ALA A 272 -1.61 -4.79 -23.79
C ALA A 272 -1.43 -3.56 -24.69
N MET A 273 -1.77 -2.37 -24.18
CA MET A 273 -1.48 -1.10 -24.84
C MET A 273 0.02 -0.92 -25.04
N HIS A 274 0.82 -1.05 -23.97
CA HIS A 274 2.28 -0.90 -24.04
C HIS A 274 2.94 -1.91 -25.01
N ASP A 275 2.51 -3.17 -25.00
CA ASP A 275 3.07 -4.21 -25.87
C ASP A 275 2.74 -3.98 -27.35
N THR A 276 1.65 -3.25 -27.64
CA THR A 276 1.23 -2.90 -29.00
C THR A 276 0.81 -1.43 -29.09
N PRO A 277 1.76 -0.47 -29.05
CA PRO A 277 1.48 0.94 -28.75
C PRO A 277 0.42 1.64 -29.61
N GLN A 278 0.32 1.24 -30.88
CA GLN A 278 -0.61 1.82 -31.84
C GLN A 278 -1.98 1.10 -31.88
N ALA A 279 -2.06 -0.13 -31.39
CA ALA A 279 -3.27 -0.94 -31.45
C ALA A 279 -4.34 -0.40 -30.49
N ILE A 280 -5.59 -0.41 -30.95
CA ILE A 280 -6.75 -0.05 -30.11
C ILE A 280 -7.08 -1.25 -29.23
N ILE A 281 -7.00 -1.06 -27.91
CA ILE A 281 -7.25 -2.10 -26.91
C ILE A 281 -8.61 -1.86 -26.25
N ALA A 282 -9.55 -2.77 -26.47
CA ALA A 282 -10.90 -2.68 -25.91
C ALA A 282 -10.96 -3.07 -24.42
N SER A 283 -11.99 -2.59 -23.72
CA SER A 283 -12.33 -3.08 -22.38
C SER A 283 -12.62 -4.58 -22.41
N GLN A 284 -12.16 -5.29 -21.38
CA GLN A 284 -12.42 -6.74 -21.23
C GLN A 284 -13.89 -7.05 -20.96
N THR A 285 -14.64 -6.09 -20.42
CA THR A 285 -15.97 -6.37 -19.85
C THR A 285 -17.06 -5.36 -20.22
N ALA A 286 -16.69 -4.12 -20.56
CA ALA A 286 -17.64 -3.08 -20.93
C ALA A 286 -18.02 -3.06 -22.42
N ASN A 287 -17.42 -3.92 -23.25
CA ASN A 287 -17.66 -4.01 -24.71
C ASN A 287 -17.54 -2.65 -25.43
N ILE A 288 -16.53 -1.86 -25.04
CA ILE A 288 -16.20 -0.56 -25.64
C ILE A 288 -14.69 -0.48 -25.91
N ASN A 289 -14.30 0.39 -26.83
CA ASN A 289 -12.91 0.67 -27.17
C ASN A 289 -12.58 2.18 -27.15
N ASP A 290 -13.52 3.02 -26.73
CA ASP A 290 -13.37 4.47 -26.67
C ASP A 290 -13.32 4.93 -25.20
N PRO A 291 -12.17 5.45 -24.72
CA PRO A 291 -12.01 5.85 -23.32
C PRO A 291 -12.89 7.05 -22.93
N ARG A 292 -13.38 7.83 -23.91
CA ARG A 292 -14.22 9.02 -23.65
C ARG A 292 -15.53 8.69 -22.93
N GLN A 293 -15.99 7.44 -23.03
CA GLN A 293 -17.16 6.96 -22.28
C GLN A 293 -17.03 7.16 -20.76
N PHE A 294 -15.80 7.18 -20.24
CA PHE A 294 -15.50 7.38 -18.83
C PHE A 294 -14.92 8.77 -18.51
N ARG A 295 -14.84 9.69 -19.48
CA ARG A 295 -14.32 11.06 -19.31
C ARG A 295 -15.41 12.11 -19.08
N GLN A 296 -16.68 11.70 -18.98
CA GLN A 296 -17.84 12.60 -18.98
C GLN A 296 -17.86 13.66 -17.85
N PHE A 297 -17.07 13.45 -16.80
CA PHE A 297 -16.99 14.34 -15.64
C PHE A 297 -15.75 15.26 -15.66
N ASN A 298 -14.85 15.11 -16.64
CA ASN A 298 -13.69 15.99 -16.75
C ASN A 298 -14.14 17.42 -17.09
N ALA A 299 -13.63 18.40 -16.36
CA ALA A 299 -13.90 19.80 -16.62
C ALA A 299 -13.24 20.30 -17.92
N THR A 300 -12.07 19.75 -18.24
CA THR A 300 -11.26 20.15 -19.41
C THR A 300 -11.10 18.95 -20.35
N PRO A 301 -11.38 19.11 -21.66
CA PRO A 301 -11.12 18.06 -22.64
C PRO A 301 -9.62 17.91 -22.91
N LEU A 302 -9.19 16.70 -23.23
CA LEU A 302 -7.82 16.38 -23.64
C LEU A 302 -7.69 16.36 -25.17
N ALA A 303 -6.48 16.54 -25.71
CA ALA A 303 -6.28 16.51 -27.16
C ALA A 303 -6.73 15.19 -27.81
N SER A 304 -6.60 14.07 -27.09
CA SER A 304 -7.03 12.75 -27.55
C SER A 304 -8.56 12.60 -27.65
N ASP A 305 -9.35 13.50 -27.04
CA ASP A 305 -10.82 13.45 -27.12
C ASP A 305 -11.34 13.66 -28.56
N LYS A 306 -10.50 14.21 -29.44
CA LYS A 306 -10.77 14.34 -30.88
C LYS A 306 -10.93 12.98 -31.57
N HIS A 307 -10.29 11.92 -31.07
CA HIS A 307 -10.30 10.60 -31.71
C HIS A 307 -10.66 9.44 -30.78
N GLY A 308 -10.52 9.57 -29.46
CA GLY A 308 -10.93 8.55 -28.48
C GLY A 308 -10.27 7.18 -28.70
N ARG A 309 -8.95 7.13 -28.88
CA ARG A 309 -8.23 5.88 -29.14
C ARG A 309 -7.67 5.32 -27.83
N SER A 310 -8.06 4.10 -27.49
CA SER A 310 -7.54 3.35 -26.33
C SER A 310 -6.21 2.67 -26.65
N ASN A 311 -5.16 3.45 -26.89
CA ASN A 311 -3.82 2.94 -27.20
C ASN A 311 -2.73 3.65 -26.39
N TRP A 312 -1.53 3.09 -26.36
CA TRP A 312 -0.43 3.61 -25.54
C TRP A 312 -0.01 5.01 -25.95
N ASP A 313 0.10 5.27 -27.25
CA ASP A 313 0.49 6.59 -27.77
C ASP A 313 -0.46 7.70 -27.28
N SER A 314 -1.76 7.41 -27.20
CA SER A 314 -2.75 8.35 -26.67
C SER A 314 -2.57 8.57 -25.16
N LEU A 315 -2.27 7.51 -24.39
CA LEU A 315 -2.02 7.62 -22.95
C LEU A 315 -0.77 8.48 -22.67
N ILE A 316 0.32 8.25 -23.41
CA ILE A 316 1.55 9.06 -23.29
C ILE A 316 1.27 10.52 -23.69
N GLY A 317 0.50 10.73 -24.75
CA GLY A 317 0.08 12.07 -25.19
C GLY A 317 -0.73 12.82 -24.12
N ASP A 318 -1.71 12.15 -23.52
CA ASP A 318 -2.55 12.69 -22.45
C ASP A 318 -1.72 13.06 -21.21
N LEU A 319 -0.86 12.15 -20.76
CA LEU A 319 0.01 12.39 -19.60
C LEU A 319 0.96 13.55 -19.85
N ARG A 320 1.58 13.62 -21.04
CA ARG A 320 2.45 14.73 -21.42
C ARG A 320 1.70 16.06 -21.41
N GLU A 321 0.52 16.11 -22.03
CA GLU A 321 -0.33 17.32 -22.06
C GLU A 321 -0.64 17.81 -20.64
N ILE A 322 -0.98 16.90 -19.73
CA ILE A 322 -1.26 17.23 -18.33
C ILE A 322 0.00 17.71 -17.61
N ILE A 323 1.13 17.01 -17.74
CA ILE A 323 2.38 17.39 -17.08
C ILE A 323 2.86 18.77 -17.55
N ASP A 324 2.82 19.06 -18.85
CA ASP A 324 3.24 20.34 -19.43
C ASP A 324 2.31 21.49 -19.01
N SER A 325 1.02 21.20 -18.77
CA SER A 325 0.03 22.16 -18.29
C SER A 325 0.18 22.43 -16.79
N VAL A 326 0.25 21.38 -15.98
CA VAL A 326 0.30 21.46 -14.51
C VAL A 326 1.67 21.97 -14.04
N LYS A 327 2.76 21.52 -14.67
CA LYS A 327 4.16 21.77 -14.28
C LYS A 327 4.43 21.46 -12.79
N PRO A 328 4.18 20.22 -12.35
CA PRO A 328 4.35 19.85 -10.95
C PRO A 328 5.84 19.84 -10.55
N SER A 329 6.15 20.32 -9.34
CA SER A 329 7.48 20.15 -8.75
C SER A 329 7.64 18.74 -8.15
N VAL A 330 6.54 18.10 -7.76
CA VAL A 330 6.53 16.73 -7.23
C VAL A 330 5.45 15.88 -7.90
N ILE A 331 5.82 14.67 -8.31
CA ILE A 331 4.87 13.67 -8.86
C ILE A 331 4.77 12.46 -7.93
N LEU A 332 3.56 11.99 -7.64
CA LEU A 332 3.31 10.73 -6.95
C LEU A 332 2.91 9.65 -7.96
N THR A 333 3.50 8.47 -7.88
CA THR A 333 3.17 7.31 -8.73
C THR A 333 3.37 6.00 -7.97
N PRO A 334 2.77 4.87 -8.37
CA PRO A 334 3.02 3.59 -7.71
C PRO A 334 4.48 3.14 -7.78
N HIS A 335 4.95 2.45 -6.74
CA HIS A 335 6.29 1.89 -6.70
C HIS A 335 6.40 0.67 -7.64
N PRO A 336 7.25 0.71 -8.68
CA PRO A 336 7.23 -0.31 -9.74
C PRO A 336 7.78 -1.68 -9.33
N GLU A 337 8.39 -1.80 -8.15
CA GLU A 337 9.07 -3.01 -7.69
C GLU A 337 8.34 -3.66 -6.50
N LEU A 338 7.77 -2.84 -5.62
CA LEU A 338 7.05 -3.26 -4.40
C LEU A 338 5.55 -3.41 -4.63
N ASP A 339 4.97 -2.67 -5.59
CA ASP A 339 3.57 -2.81 -5.97
C ASP A 339 3.41 -3.78 -7.16
N PRO A 340 2.79 -4.96 -6.97
CA PRO A 340 2.71 -6.00 -7.98
C PRO A 340 1.60 -5.75 -9.00
N HIS A 341 0.72 -4.78 -8.78
CA HIS A 341 -0.46 -4.62 -9.63
C HIS A 341 -0.02 -4.17 -11.03
N GLU A 342 -0.51 -4.85 -12.07
CA GLU A 342 -0.04 -4.61 -13.43
C GLU A 342 -0.33 -3.17 -13.88
N ASP A 343 -1.54 -2.66 -13.68
CA ASP A 343 -1.85 -1.26 -14.00
C ASP A 343 -1.00 -0.26 -13.21
N HIS A 344 -0.56 -0.60 -11.99
CA HIS A 344 0.31 0.27 -11.18
C HIS A 344 1.69 0.37 -11.82
N LEU A 345 2.26 -0.77 -12.19
CA LEU A 345 3.54 -0.84 -12.90
C LEU A 345 3.49 -0.06 -14.23
N TYR A 346 2.46 -0.29 -15.05
CA TYR A 346 2.36 0.36 -16.36
C TYR A 346 1.98 1.84 -16.26
N THR A 347 1.33 2.28 -15.18
CA THR A 347 1.18 3.72 -14.88
C THR A 347 2.54 4.38 -14.68
N THR A 348 3.42 3.77 -13.87
CA THR A 348 4.77 4.30 -13.64
C THR A 348 5.64 4.26 -14.89
N LYS A 349 5.49 3.24 -15.75
CA LYS A 349 6.13 3.23 -17.08
C LYS A 349 5.64 4.36 -17.98
N ALA A 350 4.32 4.56 -18.04
CA ALA A 350 3.72 5.61 -18.84
C ALA A 350 4.23 6.99 -18.40
N LEU A 351 4.36 7.21 -17.09
CA LEU A 351 4.98 8.42 -16.54
C LEU A 351 6.45 8.59 -16.98
N GLN A 352 7.27 7.55 -16.86
CA GLN A 352 8.68 7.61 -17.28
C GLN A 352 8.80 8.01 -18.76
N GLU A 353 7.95 7.45 -19.63
CA GLU A 353 7.94 7.77 -21.07
C GLU A 353 7.39 9.16 -21.36
N ALA A 354 6.28 9.56 -20.72
CA ALA A 354 5.70 10.90 -20.86
C ALA A 354 6.69 11.99 -20.43
N LEU A 355 7.41 11.78 -19.32
CA LEU A 355 8.42 12.73 -18.83
C LEU A 355 9.62 12.89 -19.78
N LYS A 356 10.00 11.84 -20.52
CA LYS A 356 11.06 11.95 -21.56
C LYS A 356 10.64 12.85 -22.72
N ALA A 357 9.33 12.92 -22.99
CA ALA A 357 8.76 13.70 -24.08
C ALA A 357 8.19 15.06 -23.63
N SER A 358 8.12 15.31 -22.32
CA SER A 358 7.59 16.54 -21.71
C SER A 358 8.64 17.63 -21.64
N THR A 359 8.18 18.87 -21.66
CA THR A 359 9.00 20.07 -21.45
C THR A 359 9.14 20.43 -19.97
N SER A 360 8.35 19.81 -19.10
CA SER A 360 8.37 20.00 -17.65
C SER A 360 8.83 18.72 -16.95
N THR A 361 9.78 18.85 -16.03
CA THR A 361 10.27 17.74 -15.20
C THR A 361 10.10 18.08 -13.73
N PRO A 362 9.61 17.14 -12.89
CA PRO A 362 9.56 17.36 -11.46
C PRO A 362 10.97 17.38 -10.87
N GLU A 363 11.10 17.94 -9.68
CA GLU A 363 12.32 17.82 -8.87
C GLU A 363 12.37 16.45 -8.20
N THR A 364 11.24 16.03 -7.64
CA THR A 364 11.10 14.81 -6.83
C THR A 364 9.95 13.95 -7.33
N VAL A 365 10.14 12.63 -7.34
CA VAL A 365 9.07 11.65 -7.51
C VAL A 365 8.91 10.86 -6.23
N LEU A 366 7.68 10.81 -5.71
CA LEU A 366 7.29 10.03 -4.56
C LEU A 366 6.61 8.73 -5.02
N LEU A 367 7.10 7.60 -4.51
CA LEU A 367 6.59 6.27 -4.85
C LEU A 367 5.76 5.72 -3.68
N TYR A 368 4.49 5.42 -3.94
CA TYR A 368 3.58 4.80 -2.98
C TYR A 368 3.33 3.32 -3.29
N CYS A 369 2.80 2.57 -2.32
CA CYS A 369 2.47 1.15 -2.48
C CYS A 369 1.11 0.88 -1.84
N ASN A 370 0.08 0.68 -2.67
CA ASN A 370 -1.28 0.36 -2.19
C ASN A 370 -1.49 -1.15 -2.13
N HIS A 371 -0.86 -1.89 -3.05
CA HIS A 371 -0.82 -3.34 -3.02
C HIS A 371 0.61 -3.76 -2.80
N TYR A 372 0.88 -4.59 -1.79
CA TYR A 372 2.25 -5.02 -1.52
C TYR A 372 2.48 -6.44 -2.07
N VAL A 373 3.59 -6.63 -2.78
CA VAL A 373 3.87 -7.84 -3.59
C VAL A 373 3.82 -9.15 -2.81
N HIS A 374 4.22 -9.14 -1.54
CA HIS A 374 4.29 -10.36 -0.74
C HIS A 374 3.22 -10.47 0.35
N THR A 375 2.38 -9.45 0.54
CA THR A 375 1.24 -9.56 1.46
C THR A 375 0.14 -8.54 1.23
N ASP A 376 -1.12 -8.95 1.40
CA ASP A 376 -2.28 -8.06 1.41
C ASP A 376 -2.56 -7.45 2.80
N HIS A 377 -1.77 -7.79 3.82
CA HIS A 377 -1.93 -7.31 5.20
C HIS A 377 -1.11 -6.05 5.52
N PHE A 378 -0.20 -5.63 4.64
CA PHE A 378 0.62 -4.45 4.86
C PHE A 378 -0.13 -3.16 4.47
N PRO A 379 -0.01 -2.04 5.22
CA PRO A 379 0.68 -1.90 6.50
C PRO A 379 0.04 -2.68 7.65
N PHE A 380 0.88 -3.24 8.54
CA PHE A 380 0.40 -4.09 9.64
C PHE A 380 -0.33 -3.30 10.74
N GLY A 381 -1.16 -4.01 11.50
CA GLY A 381 -1.86 -3.47 12.66
C GLY A 381 -3.20 -2.79 12.35
N PRO A 382 -3.94 -2.37 13.38
CA PRO A 382 -5.23 -1.69 13.25
C PRO A 382 -5.11 -0.28 12.65
N PRO A 383 -6.25 0.37 12.34
CA PRO A 383 -6.27 1.79 12.02
C PRO A 383 -5.58 2.66 13.08
N HIS A 384 -5.13 3.85 12.68
CA HIS A 384 -4.50 4.89 13.52
C HIS A 384 -3.13 4.55 14.10
N THR A 385 -2.60 3.37 13.80
CA THR A 385 -1.25 2.99 14.22
C THR A 385 -0.19 3.56 13.30
N ASN A 386 1.04 3.45 13.77
CA ASN A 386 2.23 3.79 13.02
C ASN A 386 2.41 2.94 11.77
N THR A 387 2.98 3.55 10.72
CA THR A 387 3.32 2.89 9.46
C THR A 387 4.83 2.62 9.43
N GLY A 388 5.19 1.33 9.48
CA GLY A 388 6.56 0.90 9.21
C GLY A 388 6.88 0.92 7.71
N LEU A 389 8.12 0.57 7.35
CA LEU A 389 8.45 0.33 5.95
C LEU A 389 7.77 -0.93 5.42
N PRO A 390 7.43 -0.97 4.12
CA PRO A 390 7.09 -2.22 3.46
C PRO A 390 8.15 -3.29 3.76
N PRO A 391 7.78 -4.58 3.82
CA PRO A 391 8.79 -5.62 3.75
C PRO A 391 9.66 -5.39 2.51
N ASN A 392 10.94 -5.73 2.59
CA ASN A 392 11.80 -5.77 1.41
C ASN A 392 12.87 -6.83 1.63
N PHE A 393 13.04 -7.73 0.68
CA PHE A 393 14.04 -8.81 0.74
C PHE A 393 14.95 -8.78 -0.49
N ASP A 394 14.88 -7.69 -1.25
CA ASP A 394 15.68 -7.44 -2.43
C ASP A 394 16.57 -6.22 -2.17
N SER A 395 17.85 -6.48 -1.92
CA SER A 395 18.87 -5.45 -1.75
C SER A 395 19.14 -4.66 -3.03
N THR A 396 18.53 -5.01 -4.17
CA THR A 396 18.71 -4.27 -5.43
C THR A 396 17.78 -3.06 -5.57
N ILE A 397 16.82 -2.88 -4.67
CA ILE A 397 16.06 -1.62 -4.56
C ILE A 397 17.02 -0.55 -4.02
N VAL A 398 17.66 0.18 -4.94
CA VAL A 398 18.75 1.12 -4.62
C VAL A 398 18.22 2.32 -3.86
N SER A 399 18.76 2.52 -2.65
CA SER A 399 18.91 3.78 -1.92
C SER A 399 17.77 4.79 -1.94
N PRO A 400 16.53 4.40 -1.61
CA PRO A 400 15.45 5.34 -1.52
C PRO A 400 15.64 6.26 -0.31
N THR A 401 15.46 7.57 -0.51
CA THR A 401 15.21 8.47 0.62
C THR A 401 13.78 8.22 1.09
N ILE A 402 13.52 8.00 2.39
CA ILE A 402 12.15 7.77 2.85
C ILE A 402 11.52 9.10 3.27
N TYR A 403 10.31 9.35 2.79
CA TYR A 403 9.46 10.48 3.20
C TYR A 403 8.23 9.95 3.95
N SER A 404 8.13 10.26 5.24
CA SER A 404 7.02 9.83 6.10
C SER A 404 6.19 11.03 6.52
N PHE A 405 5.05 11.24 5.86
CA PHE A 405 4.18 12.38 6.08
C PHE A 405 3.19 12.11 7.23
N PRO A 406 3.17 12.95 8.30
CA PRO A 406 2.29 12.73 9.45
C PRO A 406 0.85 13.19 9.19
N LEU A 407 -0.12 12.43 9.70
CA LEU A 407 -1.53 12.74 9.67
C LEU A 407 -2.03 12.90 11.11
N ASN A 408 -2.52 14.10 11.44
CA ASN A 408 -3.22 14.29 12.71
C ASN A 408 -4.57 13.55 12.73
N ASP A 409 -5.18 13.44 13.90
CA ASP A 409 -6.41 12.67 14.09
C ASP A 409 -7.57 13.16 13.20
N ASP A 410 -7.65 14.46 12.95
CA ASP A 410 -8.72 15.03 12.12
C ASP A 410 -8.52 14.65 10.64
N LYS A 411 -7.29 14.72 10.12
CA LYS A 411 -6.97 14.24 8.78
C LYS A 411 -7.17 12.74 8.61
N GLN A 412 -6.91 11.95 9.66
CA GLN A 412 -7.24 10.52 9.63
C GLN A 412 -8.76 10.27 9.60
N LYS A 413 -9.56 11.09 10.30
CA LYS A 413 -11.04 11.04 10.22
C LYS A 413 -11.54 11.45 8.84
N ASP A 414 -10.98 12.51 8.26
CA ASP A 414 -11.33 12.94 6.91
C ASP A 414 -10.99 11.83 5.90
N LYS A 415 -9.83 11.17 6.04
CA LYS A 415 -9.43 10.03 5.22
C LYS A 415 -10.43 8.87 5.33
N ILE A 416 -10.97 8.60 6.52
CA ILE A 416 -12.02 7.58 6.69
C ILE A 416 -13.22 7.88 5.80
N PHE A 417 -13.71 9.12 5.81
CA PHE A 417 -14.87 9.50 5.01
C PHE A 417 -14.57 9.54 3.52
N ALA A 418 -13.35 9.94 3.11
CA ALA A 418 -12.91 9.82 1.72
C ALA A 418 -13.02 8.38 1.22
N LEU A 419 -12.51 7.41 1.99
CA LEU A 419 -12.64 5.99 1.66
C LEU A 419 -14.09 5.49 1.75
N GLU A 420 -14.90 6.02 2.67
CA GLU A 420 -16.32 5.68 2.76
C GLU A 420 -17.11 6.20 1.56
N MET A 421 -16.68 7.28 0.90
CA MET A 421 -17.34 7.79 -0.29
C MET A 421 -17.07 6.95 -1.54
N MET A 422 -15.99 6.16 -1.55
CA MET A 422 -15.64 5.25 -2.65
C MET A 422 -16.67 4.11 -2.77
N HIS A 423 -17.35 4.03 -3.92
CA HIS A 423 -18.40 3.02 -4.12
C HIS A 423 -17.84 1.59 -4.09
N ASP A 424 -16.64 1.37 -4.61
CA ASP A 424 -16.00 0.04 -4.68
C ASP A 424 -15.58 -0.51 -3.30
N LEU A 425 -15.50 0.35 -2.28
CA LEU A 425 -15.13 -0.05 -0.91
C LEU A 425 -16.33 -0.46 -0.04
N LYS A 426 -17.55 -0.32 -0.57
CA LYS A 426 -18.81 -0.59 0.15
C LYS A 426 -19.28 -2.05 0.07
N SER A 427 -18.61 -2.89 -0.71
CA SER A 427 -19.02 -4.28 -0.92
C SER A 427 -19.23 -5.05 0.39
N PRO A 428 -20.35 -5.80 0.51
CA PRO A 428 -20.64 -6.56 1.71
C PRO A 428 -19.65 -7.72 1.88
N LEU A 429 -19.30 -8.01 3.13
CA LEU A 429 -18.48 -9.18 3.43
C LEU A 429 -19.27 -10.48 3.19
N SER A 430 -18.62 -11.43 2.52
CA SER A 430 -19.12 -12.81 2.47
C SER A 430 -19.23 -13.40 3.89
N THR A 431 -20.16 -14.34 4.07
CA THR A 431 -20.36 -15.05 5.35
C THR A 431 -19.08 -15.70 5.87
N LYS A 432 -18.27 -16.29 4.97
CA LYS A 432 -16.95 -16.82 5.30
C LYS A 432 -16.02 -15.75 5.88
N LYS A 433 -15.90 -14.58 5.22
CA LYS A 433 -15.06 -13.47 5.73
C LYS A 433 -15.57 -12.95 7.09
N LYS A 434 -16.89 -12.87 7.29
CA LYS A 434 -17.50 -12.50 8.59
C LYS A 434 -17.11 -13.47 9.70
N LEU A 435 -17.25 -14.78 9.47
CA LEU A 435 -16.87 -15.83 10.43
C LEU A 435 -15.37 -15.79 10.74
N ARG A 436 -14.52 -15.69 9.69
CA ARG A 436 -13.08 -15.56 9.85
C ARG A 436 -12.70 -14.38 10.76
N ARG A 437 -13.26 -13.19 10.51
CA ARG A 437 -13.02 -11.99 11.35
C ARG A 437 -13.48 -12.20 12.79
N TYR A 438 -14.62 -12.86 13.00
CA TYR A 438 -15.11 -13.19 14.33
C TYR A 438 -14.14 -14.12 15.09
N LEU A 439 -13.70 -15.19 14.45
CA LEU A 439 -12.74 -16.14 15.01
C LEU A 439 -11.40 -15.47 15.31
N GLN A 440 -10.88 -14.68 14.38
CA GLN A 440 -9.62 -13.96 14.57
C GLN A 440 -9.68 -12.98 15.75
N LYS A 441 -10.77 -12.22 15.88
CA LYS A 441 -10.98 -11.33 17.03
C LYS A 441 -11.00 -12.10 18.35
N ARG A 442 -11.74 -13.22 18.41
CA ARG A 442 -11.92 -13.97 19.65
C ARG A 442 -10.70 -14.77 20.08
N LEU A 443 -9.97 -15.34 19.12
CA LEU A 443 -8.93 -16.34 19.42
C LEU A 443 -7.51 -15.80 19.34
N ILE A 444 -7.27 -14.76 18.51
CA ILE A 444 -5.93 -14.18 18.33
C ILE A 444 -5.90 -12.67 18.54
N GLY A 445 -6.99 -12.09 19.07
CA GLY A 445 -7.05 -10.67 19.44
C GLY A 445 -6.96 -9.68 18.27
N ARG A 446 -7.12 -10.13 17.01
CA ARG A 446 -7.02 -9.23 15.86
C ARG A 446 -8.24 -8.30 15.83
N ASN A 447 -7.99 -6.99 15.89
CA ASN A 447 -9.04 -5.98 16.00
C ASN A 447 -9.99 -6.00 14.79
N LYS A 448 -11.26 -5.68 15.05
CA LYS A 448 -12.27 -5.53 13.99
C LYS A 448 -12.00 -4.24 13.23
N ILE A 449 -12.19 -4.25 11.92
CA ILE A 449 -12.25 -3.04 11.11
C ILE A 449 -13.39 -2.16 11.66
N GLN A 450 -13.06 -0.95 12.08
CA GLN A 450 -14.00 -0.06 12.77
C GLN A 450 -14.89 0.71 11.79
N TYR A 451 -14.37 1.07 10.62
CA TYR A 451 -14.95 2.08 9.73
C TYR A 451 -15.55 1.56 8.43
N GLY A 452 -15.50 0.25 8.20
CA GLY A 452 -16.01 -0.31 6.95
C GLY A 452 -15.82 -1.82 6.83
N ASN A 453 -16.24 -2.34 5.68
CA ASN A 453 -16.08 -3.76 5.36
C ASN A 453 -14.73 -4.05 4.70
N SER A 454 -14.25 -3.14 3.85
CA SER A 454 -13.01 -3.33 3.13
C SER A 454 -11.78 -3.39 4.04
N GLU A 455 -10.81 -4.24 3.72
CA GLU A 455 -9.54 -4.34 4.45
C GLU A 455 -8.67 -3.09 4.25
N TYR A 456 -8.95 -2.29 3.22
CA TYR A 456 -8.30 -1.00 3.00
C TYR A 456 -8.50 0.00 4.15
N PHE A 457 -9.63 -0.02 4.87
CA PHE A 457 -9.81 0.83 6.05
C PHE A 457 -8.81 0.52 7.17
N THR A 458 -8.33 -0.72 7.27
CA THR A 458 -7.27 -1.08 8.23
C THR A 458 -5.89 -0.66 7.75
N LYS A 459 -5.66 -0.67 6.43
CA LYS A 459 -4.35 -0.46 5.81
C LYS A 459 -4.04 1.02 5.59
N ALA A 460 -5.01 1.78 5.09
CA ALA A 460 -4.81 3.16 4.65
C ALA A 460 -4.99 4.19 5.78
N ILE A 461 -5.80 3.88 6.80
CA ILE A 461 -6.00 4.77 7.95
C ILE A 461 -4.87 4.56 8.94
N LYS A 462 -3.76 5.25 8.71
CA LYS A 462 -2.58 5.24 9.58
C LYS A 462 -2.25 6.66 9.99
N ASN A 463 -1.44 6.80 11.04
CA ASN A 463 -0.98 8.11 11.49
C ASN A 463 0.06 8.74 10.55
N GLN A 464 0.57 7.98 9.58
CA GLN A 464 1.60 8.40 8.64
C GLN A 464 1.41 7.75 7.29
N GLU A 465 1.64 8.54 6.24
CA GLU A 465 1.75 8.10 4.84
C GLU A 465 3.23 8.03 4.48
N VAL A 466 3.70 6.86 4.07
CA VAL A 466 5.12 6.58 3.85
C VAL A 466 5.38 6.38 2.37
N PHE A 467 6.35 7.12 1.86
CA PHE A 467 6.75 7.14 0.46
C PHE A 467 8.24 6.89 0.32
N VAL A 468 8.63 6.26 -0.78
CA VAL A 468 10.00 6.32 -1.28
C VAL A 468 10.13 7.61 -2.09
N SER A 469 11.07 8.47 -1.72
CA SER A 469 11.40 9.72 -2.41
C SER A 469 12.65 9.53 -3.24
N VAL A 470 12.55 9.88 -4.53
CA VAL A 470 13.64 9.79 -5.49
C VAL A 470 13.73 11.07 -6.34
N PRO A 471 14.94 11.62 -6.55
CA PRO A 471 15.15 12.68 -7.53
C PRO A 471 14.79 12.20 -8.94
N TYR A 472 14.31 13.12 -9.79
CA TYR A 472 13.90 12.80 -11.15
C TYR A 472 14.93 11.99 -11.96
N GLN A 473 16.23 12.32 -11.87
CA GLN A 473 17.25 11.60 -12.64
C GLN A 473 17.38 10.13 -12.21
N GLN A 474 17.21 9.84 -10.92
CA GLN A 474 17.23 8.47 -10.40
C GLN A 474 15.94 7.74 -10.75
N PHE A 475 14.79 8.43 -10.67
CA PHE A 475 13.49 7.86 -11.07
C PHE A 475 13.49 7.32 -12.51
N GLN A 476 14.15 8.00 -13.44
CA GLN A 476 14.27 7.56 -14.84
C GLN A 476 15.12 6.29 -15.01
N GLN A 477 15.89 5.89 -13.99
CA GLN A 477 16.74 4.70 -14.00
C GLN A 477 16.10 3.51 -13.26
N ILE A 478 15.03 3.73 -12.50
CA ILE A 478 14.33 2.66 -11.78
C ILE A 478 13.81 1.63 -12.78
N SER A 479 14.15 0.37 -12.54
CA SER A 479 13.71 -0.75 -13.37
C SER A 479 12.20 -0.91 -13.28
N THR A 480 11.52 -0.69 -14.40
CA THR A 480 10.09 -1.01 -14.56
C THR A 480 9.87 -2.35 -15.26
N LYS A 481 10.85 -3.26 -15.24
CA LYS A 481 10.65 -4.58 -15.87
C LYS A 481 9.49 -5.31 -15.22
N SER A 482 8.57 -5.81 -16.05
CA SER A 482 7.52 -6.71 -15.55
C SER A 482 8.20 -7.95 -14.99
N LYS A 483 7.87 -8.34 -13.75
CA LYS A 483 8.34 -9.61 -13.15
C LYS A 483 7.76 -10.86 -13.85
N SER A 484 7.06 -10.68 -14.98
CA SER A 484 6.34 -11.67 -15.78
C SER A 484 7.13 -12.27 -16.97
N GLU A 485 8.42 -12.58 -16.83
CA GLU A 485 9.21 -13.37 -17.81
C GLU A 485 9.96 -14.54 -17.19
#